data_AF-A0A9J5YE93-F1
#
_entry.id   AF-A0A9J5YE93-F1
#
_cell.length_a   1.000
_cell.length_b   1.000
_cell.length_c   1.000
_cell.angle_alpha   90.00
_cell.angle_beta   90.00
_cell.angle_gamma   90.00
#
_symmetry.space_group_name_H-M   'P 1'
#
loop_
_entity.id
_entity.type
_entity.pdbx_description
1 polymer ?
#
loop_
_entity_poly.entity_id
_entity_poly.type
_entity_poly.pdbx_seq_one_letter_code
_entity_poly.pdbx_strand_id
1 'polypeptide(L)'
;MLLPRIWDLVKLRLVHMNTCSFFDMDTNEQRIFSKARLPNLEVLSLYGTIIHGEEWNMGEEDTFENLKCLKLNKVTLAKWQVGEESFPALEKFKLSGCRKLEEIPSSFGDIYSLKIIKLVRRSHLEDSALKIKEYAEDMRGGDKLQILVRKNIPLFK
;
A
#
# COMPACT_ATOMS: atom_id res chain seq x y z
N MET A 1 24.71 0.54 -2.67
CA MET A 1 24.37 0.73 -1.25
C MET A 1 24.13 2.22 -0.99
N LEU A 2 22.89 2.66 -0.79
CA LEU A 2 22.64 3.99 -0.20
C LEU A 2 22.82 3.88 1.32
N LEU A 3 23.42 4.91 1.92
CA LEU A 3 23.69 4.95 3.36
C LEU A 3 22.36 4.89 4.15
N PRO A 4 22.31 4.15 5.29
CA PRO A 4 21.14 4.09 6.18
C PRO A 4 20.54 5.46 6.56
N ARG A 5 21.36 6.51 6.48
CA ARG A 5 21.02 7.89 6.83
C ARG A 5 20.07 8.62 5.88
N ILE A 6 19.81 8.11 4.67
CA ILE A 6 18.89 8.79 3.76
C ILE A 6 17.45 8.77 4.28
N TRP A 7 17.13 7.78 5.12
CA TRP A 7 15.84 7.64 5.76
C TRP A 7 15.69 8.51 7.01
N ASP A 8 16.81 8.91 7.64
CA ASP A 8 16.83 9.87 8.75
C ASP A 8 16.53 11.30 8.31
N LEU A 9 16.35 11.53 7.00
CA LEU A 9 15.95 12.81 6.46
C LEU A 9 14.49 13.09 6.82
N VAL A 10 14.29 13.73 7.97
CA VAL A 10 12.99 14.23 8.44
C VAL A 10 12.25 15.14 7.44
N LYS A 11 12.88 15.60 6.36
CA LYS A 11 12.21 16.36 5.29
C LYS A 11 11.59 15.46 4.20
N LEU A 12 11.83 14.16 4.24
CA LEU A 12 11.50 13.25 3.16
C LEU A 12 10.01 12.88 3.21
N ARG A 13 9.23 13.55 2.36
CA ARG A 13 7.77 13.38 2.26
C ARG A 13 7.33 12.45 1.14
N LEU A 14 8.22 12.20 0.18
CA LEU A 14 7.94 11.35 -0.98
C LEU A 14 9.08 10.37 -1.16
N VAL A 15 8.72 9.10 -1.14
CA VAL A 15 9.58 8.00 -1.51
C VAL A 15 9.02 7.40 -2.79
N HIS A 16 9.85 7.40 -3.83
CA HIS A 16 9.57 6.66 -5.05
C HIS A 16 10.72 5.69 -5.30
N MET A 17 10.40 4.40 -5.29
CA MET A 17 11.37 3.33 -5.48
C MET A 17 11.04 2.62 -6.80
N ASN A 18 11.98 2.64 -7.73
CA ASN A 18 11.95 1.86 -8.97
C ASN A 18 13.01 0.77 -8.89
N THR A 19 12.65 -0.46 -9.29
CA THR A 19 13.57 -1.56 -9.62
C THR A 19 14.91 -1.53 -8.89
N CYS A 20 14.89 -1.92 -7.62
CA CYS A 20 16.10 -2.40 -6.96
C CYS A 20 15.72 -3.64 -6.14
N SER A 21 16.57 -4.66 -6.25
CA SER A 21 16.75 -5.77 -5.30
C SER A 21 17.22 -5.29 -3.91
N PHE A 22 16.89 -4.05 -3.53
CA PHE A 22 17.28 -3.41 -2.27
C PHE A 22 16.34 -3.78 -1.12
N PHE A 23 15.18 -4.37 -1.45
CA PHE A 23 14.21 -4.86 -0.49
C PHE A 23 14.16 -6.37 -0.63
N ASP A 24 15.21 -7.02 -0.16
CA ASP A 24 15.09 -8.42 0.18
C ASP A 24 14.24 -8.46 1.46
N MET A 25 12.91 -8.49 1.30
CA MET A 25 11.95 -8.58 2.42
C MET A 25 12.11 -9.91 3.19
N ASP A 26 13.01 -10.81 2.73
CA ASP A 26 13.14 -12.20 3.15
C ASP A 26 14.03 -12.45 4.38
N THR A 27 14.76 -11.47 4.93
CA THR A 27 15.75 -11.81 5.98
C THR A 27 15.82 -10.83 7.14
N ASN A 28 14.95 -10.96 8.15
CA ASN A 28 15.08 -10.24 9.44
C ASN A 28 15.15 -8.68 9.36
N GLU A 29 15.04 -8.15 8.13
CA GLU A 29 15.19 -6.77 7.67
C GLU A 29 13.83 -6.13 7.37
N GLN A 30 12.71 -6.83 7.64
CA GLN A 30 11.37 -6.22 7.76
C GLN A 30 11.41 -4.94 8.63
N ARG A 31 12.35 -4.91 9.58
CA ARG A 31 12.64 -3.82 10.51
C ARG A 31 13.36 -2.61 9.91
N ILE A 32 13.78 -2.62 8.63
CA ILE A 32 14.44 -1.45 8.05
C ILE A 32 13.45 -0.28 7.98
N PHE A 33 12.18 -0.51 7.65
CA PHE A 33 11.14 0.52 7.76
C PHE A 33 10.73 0.80 9.21
N SER A 34 10.75 -0.20 10.08
CA SER A 34 10.40 -0.02 11.50
C SER A 34 11.43 0.83 12.27
N LYS A 35 12.72 0.67 11.97
CA LYS A 35 13.80 1.47 12.56
C LYS A 35 14.02 2.79 11.85
N ALA A 36 13.90 2.81 10.52
CA ALA A 36 13.86 4.06 9.77
C ALA A 36 12.47 4.66 9.90
N ARG A 37 12.15 5.20 11.08
CA ARG A 37 10.94 5.99 11.28
C ARG A 37 11.00 7.07 10.20
N LEU A 38 10.15 6.96 9.19
CA LEU A 38 9.95 7.98 8.17
C LEU A 38 8.74 8.80 8.62
N PRO A 39 8.83 9.53 9.76
CA PRO A 39 7.65 10.08 10.42
C PRO A 39 6.92 11.04 9.50
N ASN A 40 7.61 11.71 8.57
CA ASN A 40 7.04 12.72 7.69
C ASN A 40 6.71 12.20 6.28
N LEU A 41 6.75 10.88 6.05
CA LEU A 41 6.45 10.31 4.75
C LEU A 41 4.96 10.46 4.44
N GLU A 42 4.63 11.25 3.43
CA GLU A 42 3.25 11.45 2.98
C GLU A 42 2.90 10.56 1.78
N VAL A 43 3.89 10.18 0.96
CA VAL A 43 3.69 9.37 -0.25
C VAL A 43 4.74 8.27 -0.36
N LEU A 44 4.28 7.02 -0.38
CA LEU A 44 5.08 5.83 -0.66
C LEU A 44 4.67 5.25 -1.99
N SER A 45 5.60 5.17 -2.94
CA SER A 45 5.38 4.60 -4.25
C SER A 45 6.41 3.53 -4.56
N LEU A 46 5.94 2.29 -4.67
CA LEU A 46 6.74 1.12 -5.06
C LEU A 46 6.41 0.72 -6.50
N TYR A 47 7.44 0.61 -7.34
CA TYR A 47 7.31 0.24 -8.74
C TYR A 47 8.27 -0.89 -9.11
N GLY A 48 7.70 -1.98 -9.62
CA GLY A 48 8.47 -3.15 -10.07
C GLY A 48 9.26 -3.81 -8.94
N THR A 49 8.81 -3.63 -7.69
CA THR A 49 9.46 -4.20 -6.50
C THR A 49 9.19 -5.70 -6.44
N ILE A 50 10.27 -6.46 -6.25
CA ILE A 50 10.19 -7.89 -5.97
C ILE A 50 10.13 -8.03 -4.45
N ILE A 51 9.00 -8.56 -3.95
CA ILE A 51 8.85 -8.95 -2.55
C ILE A 51 9.15 -10.44 -2.50
N HIS A 52 10.29 -10.77 -1.91
CA HIS A 52 10.69 -12.13 -1.63
C HIS A 52 9.73 -12.76 -0.60
N GLY A 53 9.47 -14.07 -0.73
CA GLY A 53 8.36 -14.74 -0.03
C GLY A 53 6.96 -14.35 -0.50
N GLU A 54 6.80 -13.27 -1.28
CA GLU A 54 5.53 -12.72 -1.76
C GLU A 54 4.57 -12.27 -0.63
N GLU A 55 5.08 -12.09 0.58
CA GLU A 55 4.31 -11.67 1.74
C GLU A 55 4.82 -10.33 2.26
N TRP A 56 3.91 -9.42 2.58
CA TRP A 56 4.22 -8.21 3.33
C TRP A 56 3.37 -8.22 4.60
N ASN A 57 3.99 -8.44 5.74
CA ASN A 57 3.30 -8.48 7.03
C ASN A 57 3.79 -7.28 7.86
N MET A 58 2.90 -6.36 8.17
CA MET A 58 3.19 -5.23 9.06
C MET A 58 2.92 -5.65 10.51
N GLY A 59 3.94 -5.60 11.36
CA GLY A 59 3.79 -5.83 12.79
C GLY A 59 3.16 -4.62 13.50
N GLU A 60 2.87 -4.77 14.81
CA GLU A 60 2.28 -3.71 15.65
C GLU A 60 3.15 -2.43 15.72
N GLU A 61 4.46 -2.55 15.53
CA GLU A 61 5.41 -1.41 15.53
C GLU A 61 5.58 -0.76 14.14
N ASP A 62 5.00 -1.33 13.08
CA ASP A 62 5.18 -0.88 11.69
C ASP A 62 4.09 0.11 11.28
N THR A 63 4.20 1.34 11.78
CA THR A 63 3.24 2.42 11.49
C THR A 63 3.81 3.51 10.60
N PHE A 64 3.07 3.84 9.53
CA PHE A 64 3.32 5.01 8.70
C PHE A 64 2.38 6.17 9.10
N GLU A 65 2.71 6.87 10.18
CA GLU A 65 1.83 7.85 10.85
C GLU A 65 1.27 8.92 9.91
N ASN A 66 2.08 9.45 8.99
CA ASN A 66 1.70 10.58 8.13
C ASN A 66 1.47 10.20 6.66
N LEU A 67 1.44 8.90 6.34
CA LEU A 67 1.31 8.44 4.95
C LEU A 67 -0.10 8.67 4.44
N LYS A 68 -0.26 9.60 3.51
CA LYS A 68 -1.53 9.94 2.85
C LYS A 68 -1.77 9.15 1.56
N CYS A 69 -0.71 8.68 0.90
CA CYS A 69 -0.85 7.95 -0.35
C CYS A 69 0.13 6.79 -0.50
N LEU A 70 -0.44 5.58 -0.66
CA LEU A 70 0.28 4.36 -0.96
C LEU A 70 0.03 3.93 -2.41
N LYS A 71 1.11 3.74 -3.18
CA LYS A 71 1.05 3.32 -4.58
C LYS A 71 1.88 2.07 -4.78
N LEU A 72 1.23 0.97 -5.15
CA LEU A 72 1.88 -0.28 -5.50
C LEU A 72 1.69 -0.54 -7.00
N ASN A 73 2.80 -0.63 -7.73
CA ASN A 73 2.79 -0.83 -9.17
C ASN A 73 3.69 -1.99 -9.57
N LYS A 74 3.12 -3.03 -10.20
CA LYS A 74 3.84 -4.24 -10.66
C LYS A 74 4.69 -4.88 -9.55
N VAL A 75 4.19 -4.88 -8.32
CA VAL A 75 4.86 -5.51 -7.17
C VAL A 75 4.54 -7.02 -7.15
N THR A 76 5.50 -7.86 -6.76
CA THR A 76 5.30 -9.32 -6.59
C THR A 76 4.76 -9.69 -5.21
N LEU A 77 3.74 -8.96 -4.75
CA LEU A 77 3.03 -9.23 -3.49
C LEU A 77 1.88 -10.20 -3.77
N ALA A 78 1.78 -11.30 -3.03
CA ALA A 78 0.69 -12.27 -3.07
C ALA A 78 -0.20 -12.16 -1.83
N LYS A 79 0.39 -12.19 -0.63
CA LYS A 79 -0.33 -12.01 0.64
C LYS A 79 0.09 -10.74 1.33
N TRP A 80 -0.87 -10.08 1.96
CA TRP A 80 -0.63 -8.82 2.64
C TRP A 80 -1.39 -8.81 3.95
N GLN A 81 -0.66 -8.65 5.06
CA GLN A 81 -1.25 -8.45 6.39
C GLN A 81 -0.92 -7.06 6.87
N VAL A 82 -1.97 -6.31 7.24
CA VAL A 82 -1.90 -4.92 7.67
C VAL A 82 -2.63 -4.81 8.99
N GLY A 83 -1.91 -4.38 10.02
CA GLY A 83 -2.48 -4.07 11.32
C GLY A 83 -3.37 -2.82 11.25
N GLU A 84 -4.30 -2.71 12.19
CA GLU A 84 -5.27 -1.60 12.26
C GLU A 84 -4.57 -0.23 12.30
N GLU A 85 -3.44 -0.15 13.02
CA GLU A 85 -2.68 1.09 13.24
C GLU A 85 -1.55 1.31 12.23
N SER A 86 -1.47 0.51 11.15
CA SER A 86 -0.37 0.64 10.18
C SER A 86 -0.44 1.93 9.36
N PHE A 87 -1.64 2.47 9.12
CA PHE A 87 -1.88 3.56 8.16
C PHE A 87 -2.94 4.59 8.63
N PRO A 88 -2.80 5.22 9.80
CA PRO A 88 -3.87 6.05 10.39
C PRO A 88 -4.28 7.25 9.51
N ALA A 89 -3.36 7.82 8.74
CA ALA A 89 -3.59 9.00 7.89
C ALA A 89 -3.81 8.70 6.39
N LEU A 90 -3.96 7.43 5.99
CA LEU A 90 -3.99 7.05 4.58
C LEU A 90 -5.28 7.46 3.88
N GLU A 91 -5.17 8.41 2.96
CA GLU A 91 -6.31 8.90 2.18
C GLU A 91 -6.51 8.15 0.86
N LYS A 92 -5.42 7.68 0.23
CA LYS A 92 -5.45 7.15 -1.14
C LYS A 92 -4.59 5.89 -1.28
N PHE A 93 -5.23 4.80 -1.65
CA PHE A 93 -4.57 3.55 -2.00
C PHE A 93 -4.68 3.28 -3.50
N LYS A 94 -3.55 3.02 -4.17
CA LYS A 94 -3.52 2.75 -5.62
C LYS A 94 -2.76 1.47 -5.93
N LEU A 95 -3.43 0.56 -6.63
CA LEU A 95 -2.87 -0.67 -7.17
C LEU A 95 -2.84 -0.63 -8.70
N SER A 96 -1.69 -1.01 -9.28
CA SER A 96 -1.52 -1.09 -10.72
C SER A 96 -0.71 -2.31 -11.11
N GLY A 97 -1.30 -3.26 -11.83
CA GLY A 97 -0.55 -4.40 -12.39
C GLY A 97 0.13 -5.37 -11.40
N CYS A 98 -0.25 -5.40 -10.11
CA CYS A 98 0.35 -6.27 -9.07
C CYS A 98 -0.12 -7.74 -9.12
N ARG A 99 0.05 -8.46 -10.25
CA ARG A 99 -0.64 -9.72 -10.62
C ARG A 99 -0.96 -10.71 -9.50
N LYS A 100 -0.05 -10.92 -8.55
CA LYS A 100 -0.13 -11.97 -7.54
C LYS A 100 -1.04 -11.66 -6.34
N LEU A 101 -1.30 -10.39 -6.02
CA LEU A 101 -2.03 -10.03 -4.80
C LEU A 101 -3.45 -10.62 -4.88
N GLU A 102 -3.80 -11.47 -3.92
CA GLU A 102 -5.05 -12.24 -3.91
C GLU A 102 -6.25 -11.36 -3.55
N GLU A 103 -6.13 -10.58 -2.46
CA GLU A 103 -7.14 -9.66 -1.97
C GLU A 103 -6.53 -8.41 -1.34
N ILE A 104 -7.34 -7.36 -1.17
CA ILE A 104 -6.96 -6.21 -0.34
C ILE A 104 -7.31 -6.55 1.11
N PRO A 105 -6.42 -6.30 2.09
CA PRO A 105 -6.71 -6.59 3.50
C PRO A 105 -7.98 -5.88 3.97
N SER A 106 -8.85 -6.59 4.68
CA SER A 106 -10.11 -6.06 5.19
C SER A 106 -9.92 -4.89 6.16
N SER A 107 -8.78 -4.83 6.85
CA SER A 107 -8.41 -3.73 7.76
C SER A 107 -8.36 -2.35 7.09
N PHE A 108 -8.31 -2.28 5.75
CA PHE A 108 -8.52 -1.01 5.03
C PHE A 108 -9.91 -0.40 5.27
N GLY A 109 -10.88 -1.22 5.67
CA GLY A 109 -12.22 -0.80 6.09
C GLY A 109 -12.21 0.02 7.37
N ASP A 110 -11.23 -0.20 8.24
CA ASP A 110 -11.08 0.49 9.53
C ASP A 110 -10.32 1.83 9.40
N ILE A 111 -9.67 2.10 8.26
CA ILE A 111 -8.90 3.33 8.05
C ILE A 111 -9.85 4.50 7.71
N TYR A 112 -10.40 5.19 8.71
CA TYR A 112 -11.38 6.28 8.55
C TYR A 112 -10.95 7.38 7.56
N SER A 113 -9.65 7.69 7.49
CA SER A 113 -9.10 8.70 6.58
C SER A 113 -9.12 8.29 5.10
N LEU A 114 -9.31 6.99 4.79
CA LEU A 114 -9.27 6.44 3.44
C LEU A 114 -10.48 6.87 2.62
N LYS A 115 -10.21 7.60 1.52
CA LYS A 115 -11.23 8.16 0.63
C LYS A 115 -11.28 7.46 -0.72
N ILE A 116 -10.16 6.88 -1.18
CA ILE A 116 -10.05 6.32 -2.53
C ILE A 116 -9.24 5.03 -2.52
N ILE A 117 -9.82 3.98 -3.08
CA ILE A 117 -9.09 2.80 -3.58
C ILE A 117 -9.15 2.81 -5.10
N LYS A 118 -7.98 2.87 -5.74
CA LYS A 118 -7.85 2.91 -7.20
C LYS A 118 -7.20 1.65 -7.72
N LEU A 119 -7.94 0.91 -8.54
CA LEU A 119 -7.53 -0.34 -9.16
C LEU A 119 -7.29 -0.12 -10.65
N VAL A 120 -6.06 -0.29 -11.13
CA VAL A 120 -5.69 -0.11 -12.54
C VAL A 120 -5.18 -1.43 -13.11
N ARG A 121 -5.90 -1.99 -14.10
CA ARG A 121 -5.59 -3.33 -14.67
C ARG A 121 -5.72 -4.46 -13.63
N ARG A 122 -6.70 -4.35 -12.73
CA ARG A 122 -6.94 -5.28 -11.60
C ARG A 122 -8.44 -5.56 -11.45
N SER A 123 -8.99 -6.48 -12.23
CA SER A 123 -10.40 -6.84 -12.13
C SER A 123 -10.70 -7.81 -10.98
N HIS A 124 -9.75 -8.67 -10.60
CA HIS A 124 -10.00 -9.69 -9.56
C HIS A 124 -9.97 -9.15 -8.12
N LEU A 125 -9.40 -7.96 -7.90
CA LEU A 125 -9.41 -7.30 -6.59
C LEU A 125 -10.66 -6.45 -6.36
N GLU A 126 -11.51 -6.30 -7.38
CA GLU A 126 -12.72 -5.47 -7.34
C GLU A 126 -13.65 -5.94 -6.22
N ASP A 127 -13.85 -7.25 -6.06
CA ASP A 127 -14.71 -7.83 -5.02
C ASP A 127 -14.21 -7.51 -3.61
N SER A 128 -12.91 -7.69 -3.33
CA SER A 128 -12.33 -7.33 -2.03
C SER A 128 -12.45 -5.84 -1.73
N ALA A 129 -12.26 -4.99 -2.74
CA ALA A 129 -12.39 -3.54 -2.60
C ALA A 129 -13.84 -3.11 -2.34
N LEU A 130 -14.82 -3.79 -2.94
CA LEU A 130 -16.25 -3.55 -2.70
C LEU A 130 -16.66 -3.96 -1.29
N LYS A 131 -16.21 -5.13 -0.79
CA LYS A 131 -16.45 -5.55 0.60
C LYS A 131 -15.92 -4.54 1.61
N ILE A 132 -14.70 -4.04 1.39
CA ILE A 132 -14.11 -2.98 2.21
C ILE A 132 -14.97 -1.72 2.18
N LYS A 133 -15.48 -1.35 1.00
CA LYS A 133 -16.36 -0.19 0.85
C LYS A 133 -17.67 -0.36 1.60
N GLU A 134 -18.35 -1.48 1.44
CA GLU A 134 -19.62 -1.78 2.14
C GLU A 134 -19.44 -1.66 3.65
N TYR A 135 -18.42 -2.33 4.20
CA TYR A 135 -18.08 -2.23 5.62
C TYR A 135 -17.78 -0.80 6.07
N ALA A 136 -16.96 -0.07 5.30
CA ALA A 136 -16.61 1.31 5.62
C ALA A 136 -17.83 2.25 5.60
N GLU A 137 -18.76 2.07 4.66
CA GLU A 137 -19.97 2.91 4.56
C GLU A 137 -20.94 2.64 5.71
N ASP A 138 -21.05 1.38 6.18
CA ASP A 138 -21.88 1.02 7.33
C ASP A 138 -21.36 1.63 8.65
N MET A 139 -20.03 1.76 8.78
CA MET A 139 -19.38 2.19 10.03
C MET A 139 -19.14 3.71 10.12
N ARG A 140 -18.90 4.41 9.01
CA ARG A 140 -18.36 5.79 9.01
C ARG A 140 -19.39 6.92 8.98
N GLY A 141 -20.68 6.63 9.04
CA GLY A 141 -21.72 7.65 9.24
C GLY A 141 -21.79 8.76 8.16
N GLY A 142 -21.37 8.49 6.93
CA GLY A 142 -21.53 9.41 5.78
C GLY A 142 -20.27 9.70 4.97
N ASP A 143 -19.08 9.36 5.48
CA ASP A 143 -17.83 9.50 4.73
C ASP A 143 -17.70 8.41 3.65
N LYS A 144 -17.76 8.85 2.38
CA LYS A 144 -17.86 7.95 1.23
C LYS A 144 -16.49 7.48 0.74
N LEU A 145 -16.21 6.19 0.87
CA LEU A 145 -15.09 5.51 0.22
C LEU A 145 -15.39 5.28 -1.28
N GLN A 146 -14.52 5.76 -2.16
CA GLN A 146 -14.66 5.59 -3.60
C GLN A 146 -13.76 4.46 -4.14
N ILE A 147 -14.36 3.54 -4.89
CA ILE A 147 -13.63 2.52 -5.67
C ILE A 147 -13.54 2.97 -7.12
N LEU A 148 -12.32 3.19 -7.61
CA LEU A 148 -12.04 3.61 -8.99
C LEU A 148 -11.36 2.48 -9.76
N VAL A 149 -12.11 1.77 -10.60
CA VAL A 149 -11.60 0.67 -11.42
C VAL A 149 -11.34 1.16 -12.84
N ARG A 150 -10.08 1.13 -13.28
CA ARG A 150 -9.71 1.34 -14.69
C ARG A 150 -9.38 -0.01 -15.32
N LYS A 151 -10.34 -0.54 -16.07
CA LYS A 151 -10.16 -1.73 -16.92
C LYS A 151 -9.40 -1.29 -18.19
N ASN A 152 -8.51 -2.13 -18.71
CA ASN A 152 -7.96 -1.87 -20.04
C ASN A 152 -9.10 -2.04 -21.03
N ILE A 153 -9.40 -1.01 -21.80
CA ILE A 153 -10.04 -1.22 -23.10
C ILE A 153 -8.95 -1.86 -23.97
N PRO A 154 -9.15 -3.05 -24.56
CA PRO A 154 -8.23 -3.55 -25.55
C PRO A 154 -8.21 -2.54 -26.70
N LEU A 155 -7.05 -1.92 -26.93
CA LEU A 155 -6.80 -1.16 -28.15
C LEU A 155 -6.66 -2.20 -29.27
N PHE A 156 -7.79 -2.67 -29.79
CA PHE A 156 -7.80 -3.35 -31.08
C PHE A 156 -7.63 -2.28 -32.16
N LYS A 157 -6.51 -2.35 -32.89
CA LYS A 157 -6.43 -2.00 -34.30
C LYS A 157 -5.69 -3.13 -35.00
#